data_AF-A0A942P2Z7-F1
#
_entry.id   AF-A0A942P2Z7-F1
#
_cell.length_a   1.000
_cell.length_b   1.000
_cell.length_c   1.000
_cell.angle_alpha   90.00
_cell.angle_beta   90.00
_cell.angle_gamma   90.00
#
_symmetry.space_group_name_H-M   'P 1'
#
loop_
_entity.id
_entity.type
_entity.pdbx_description
1 polymer ?
#
loop_
_entity_poly.entity_id
_entity_poly.type
_entity_poly.pdbx_seq_one_letter_code
_entity_poly.pdbx_strand_id
1 'polypeptide(L)'
;MKKNNTLLIILVTAAATALVVVLVYEVLLKNNIKSEVADSANKDEMPVITDAKKTSYTAAEVISLIKSDKVYLGDSIVIFDNGELRSSLPKFQGTIDAVLKVEANVKGLNEKALQTKIPFQYHLYIFSATIYREQYAEEFIKTVKDSTTAK
;
A
#
# COMPACT_ATOMS: atom_id res chain seq x y z
N MET A 1 -5.58 -16.51 -46.16
CA MET A 1 -6.11 -16.56 -44.78
C MET A 1 -4.96 -16.86 -43.81
N LYS A 2 -4.40 -15.85 -43.13
CA LYS A 2 -3.34 -16.00 -42.09
C LYS A 2 -3.48 -14.87 -41.03
N LYS A 3 -4.70 -14.62 -40.52
CA LYS A 3 -4.96 -13.57 -39.51
C LYS A 3 -5.48 -14.08 -38.16
N ASN A 4 -5.86 -15.35 -38.05
CA ASN A 4 -6.43 -15.89 -36.80
C ASN A 4 -5.39 -16.33 -35.75
N ASN A 5 -4.17 -16.71 -36.15
CA ASN A 5 -3.19 -17.24 -35.19
C ASN A 5 -2.52 -16.15 -34.34
N THR A 6 -2.38 -14.93 -34.84
CA THR A 6 -1.74 -13.82 -34.10
C THR A 6 -2.60 -13.36 -32.93
N LEU A 7 -3.92 -13.29 -33.11
CA LEU A 7 -4.87 -12.93 -32.05
C LEU A 7 -4.89 -13.97 -30.92
N LEU A 8 -4.82 -15.26 -31.28
CA LEU A 8 -4.73 -16.36 -30.32
C LEU A 8 -3.43 -16.29 -29.48
N ILE A 9 -2.29 -15.98 -30.10
CA ILE A 9 -1.01 -15.86 -29.39
C ILE A 9 -1.06 -14.71 -28.38
N ILE A 10 -1.59 -13.54 -28.78
CA ILE A 10 -1.70 -12.38 -27.88
C ILE A 10 -2.62 -12.69 -26.70
N LEU A 11 -3.75 -13.36 -26.94
CA LEU A 11 -4.70 -13.74 -25.89
C LEU A 11 -4.08 -14.73 -24.88
N VAL A 12 -3.31 -15.71 -25.38
CA VAL A 12 -2.62 -16.70 -24.54
C VAL A 12 -1.50 -16.04 -23.73
N THR A 13 -0.75 -15.10 -24.31
CA THR A 13 0.28 -14.36 -23.56
C THR A 13 -0.32 -13.45 -22.47
N ALA A 14 -1.46 -12.79 -22.75
CA ALA A 14 -2.14 -11.96 -21.76
C ALA A 14 -2.69 -12.79 -20.59
N ALA A 15 -3.26 -13.97 -20.88
CA ALA A 15 -3.73 -14.89 -19.85
C ALA A 15 -2.57 -15.46 -19.01
N ALA A 16 -1.44 -15.79 -19.64
CA ALA A 16 -0.26 -16.26 -18.93
C ALA A 16 0.33 -15.17 -18.01
N THR A 17 0.37 -13.91 -18.46
CA THR A 17 0.82 -12.80 -17.60
C THR A 17 -0.11 -12.57 -16.41
N ALA A 18 -1.43 -12.66 -16.60
CA ALA A 18 -2.38 -12.53 -15.50
C ALA A 18 -2.19 -13.65 -14.46
N LEU A 19 -1.95 -14.88 -14.92
CA LEU A 19 -1.74 -16.04 -14.03
C LEU A 19 -0.42 -15.94 -13.26
N VAL A 20 0.65 -15.44 -13.88
CA VAL A 20 1.93 -15.16 -13.20
C VAL A 20 1.75 -14.08 -12.13
N VAL A 21 1.00 -13.02 -12.42
CA VAL A 21 0.70 -11.96 -11.43
C VAL A 21 -0.07 -12.52 -10.23
N VAL A 22 -1.05 -13.40 -10.45
CA VAL A 22 -1.81 -14.05 -9.37
C VAL A 22 -0.93 -14.98 -8.53
N LEU A 23 -0.06 -15.78 -9.16
CA LEU A 23 0.83 -16.68 -8.42
C LEU A 23 1.88 -15.93 -7.59
N VAL A 24 2.45 -14.85 -8.14
CA VAL A 24 3.35 -13.96 -7.38
C VAL A 24 2.60 -13.34 -6.20
N TYR A 25 1.34 -12.93 -6.41
CA TYR A 25 0.49 -12.37 -5.36
C TYR A 25 0.20 -13.36 -4.23
N GLU A 26 -0.12 -14.61 -4.54
CA GLU A 26 -0.36 -15.65 -3.53
C GLU A 26 0.90 -15.98 -2.72
N VAL A 27 2.07 -16.00 -3.36
CA VAL A 27 3.35 -16.25 -2.69
C VAL A 27 3.71 -15.08 -1.76
N LEU A 28 3.49 -13.83 -2.20
CA LEU A 28 3.72 -12.65 -1.37
C LEU A 28 2.76 -12.58 -0.18
N LEU A 29 1.48 -12.95 -0.35
CA LEU A 29 0.54 -13.03 0.77
C LEU A 29 0.97 -14.11 1.79
N LYS A 30 1.32 -15.31 1.31
CA LYS A 30 1.72 -16.41 2.22
C LYS A 30 3.03 -16.11 2.95
N ASN A 31 3.97 -15.43 2.30
CA ASN A 31 5.25 -15.08 2.91
C ASN A 31 5.13 -13.88 3.87
N ASN A 32 4.33 -12.87 3.54
CA ASN A 32 4.07 -11.76 4.47
C ASN A 32 3.30 -12.22 5.72
N ILE A 33 2.31 -13.12 5.55
CA ILE A 33 1.59 -13.69 6.70
C ILE A 33 2.55 -14.50 7.57
N LYS A 34 3.43 -15.35 7.01
CA LYS A 34 4.39 -16.14 7.80
C LYS A 34 5.48 -15.28 8.47
N SER A 35 5.91 -14.19 7.85
CA SER A 35 6.94 -13.31 8.43
C SER A 35 6.38 -12.45 9.57
N GLU A 36 5.15 -11.94 9.47
CA GLU A 36 4.56 -11.11 10.54
C GLU A 36 4.22 -11.90 11.82
N VAL A 37 3.87 -13.19 11.73
CA VAL A 37 3.63 -14.01 12.94
C VAL A 37 4.94 -14.44 13.62
N ALA A 38 6.07 -14.44 12.91
CA ALA A 38 7.37 -14.86 13.44
C ALA A 38 8.21 -13.70 13.99
N ASP A 39 8.07 -12.48 13.45
CA ASP A 39 8.89 -11.32 13.86
C ASP A 39 8.26 -10.43 14.95
N SER A 40 7.03 -10.70 15.37
CA SER A 40 6.38 -9.95 16.48
C SER A 40 6.95 -10.25 17.88
N ALA A 41 8.08 -10.97 17.98
CA ALA A 41 8.73 -11.30 19.25
C ALA A 41 9.81 -10.30 19.71
N ASN A 42 10.16 -9.28 18.92
CA ASN A 42 11.15 -8.28 19.35
C ASN A 42 10.64 -6.84 19.18
N LYS A 43 10.14 -6.32 20.31
CA LYS A 43 10.41 -4.99 20.87
C LYS A 43 10.89 -3.93 19.87
N ASP A 44 9.95 -3.20 19.31
CA ASP A 44 10.00 -1.74 19.32
C ASP A 44 8.58 -1.28 19.62
N GLU A 45 8.40 -0.68 20.79
CA GLU A 45 7.14 -0.12 21.24
C GLU A 45 6.69 0.96 20.25
N MET A 46 5.82 0.58 19.31
CA MET A 46 4.96 1.55 18.65
C MET A 46 4.22 2.32 19.74
N PRO A 47 4.13 3.65 19.68
CA PRO A 47 3.39 4.41 20.67
C PRO A 47 1.94 3.90 20.66
N VAL A 48 1.60 3.17 21.72
CA VAL A 48 0.22 2.81 22.00
C VAL A 48 -0.47 4.12 22.32
N ILE A 49 -1.26 4.63 21.38
CA ILE A 49 -2.20 5.72 21.64
C ILE A 49 -3.19 5.16 22.66
N THR A 50 -2.84 5.38 23.92
CA THR A 50 -3.59 4.99 25.11
C THR A 50 -4.75 5.96 25.24
N ASP A 51 -5.77 5.77 24.41
CA ASP A 51 -7.12 6.24 24.66
C ASP A 51 -8.09 5.45 23.78
N ALA A 52 -8.32 4.21 24.19
CA ALA A 52 -9.41 3.40 23.71
C ALA A 52 -10.76 4.00 24.16
N LYS A 53 -11.16 5.15 23.58
CA LYS A 53 -12.53 5.71 23.63
C LYS A 53 -12.76 6.91 22.68
N LYS A 54 -12.16 6.91 21.49
CA LYS A 54 -12.62 7.73 20.36
C LYS A 54 -13.07 6.82 19.23
N THR A 55 -14.39 6.65 19.08
CA THR A 55 -14.99 5.85 18.01
C THR A 55 -14.98 6.55 16.64
N SER A 56 -14.42 7.76 16.55
CA SER A 56 -14.27 8.52 15.31
C SER A 56 -12.91 9.19 15.31
N TYR A 57 -12.10 8.88 14.30
CA TYR A 57 -10.88 9.60 14.01
C TYR A 57 -11.20 10.79 13.10
N THR A 58 -10.65 11.93 13.43
CA THR A 58 -10.62 13.10 12.54
C THR A 58 -9.59 12.88 11.42
N ALA A 59 -9.75 13.59 10.30
CA ALA A 59 -8.76 13.60 9.23
C ALA A 59 -7.35 13.92 9.74
N ALA A 60 -7.23 14.87 10.68
CA ALA A 60 -5.96 15.25 11.29
C ALA A 60 -5.32 14.11 12.10
N GLU A 61 -6.11 13.36 12.88
CA GLU A 61 -5.63 12.21 13.64
C GLU A 61 -5.15 11.09 12.71
N VAL A 62 -5.87 10.83 11.61
CA VAL A 62 -5.42 9.85 10.61
C VAL A 62 -4.13 10.27 9.94
N ILE A 63 -4.01 11.54 9.54
CA ILE A 63 -2.78 12.07 8.95
C ILE A 63 -1.63 11.96 9.96
N SER A 64 -1.88 12.23 11.24
CA SER A 64 -0.88 12.07 12.30
C SER A 64 -0.41 10.62 12.43
N LEU A 65 -1.35 9.66 12.41
CA LEU A 65 -1.03 8.23 12.42
C LEU A 65 -0.14 7.84 11.23
N ILE A 66 -0.53 8.26 10.02
CA ILE A 66 0.23 7.98 8.81
C ILE A 66 1.65 8.54 8.93
N LYS A 67 1.79 9.80 9.35
CA LYS A 67 3.10 10.47 9.48
C LYS A 67 4.01 9.84 10.53
N SER A 68 3.43 9.20 11.55
CA SER A 68 4.19 8.48 12.57
C SER A 68 4.67 7.10 12.11
N ASP A 69 4.15 6.57 11.01
CA ASP A 69 4.53 5.26 10.51
C ASP A 69 5.87 5.31 9.75
N LYS A 70 6.73 4.29 9.95
CA LYS A 70 8.02 4.13 9.26
C LYS A 70 7.90 4.09 7.72
N VAL A 71 6.72 3.77 7.24
CA VAL A 71 6.41 3.58 5.84
C VAL A 71 5.97 4.89 5.15
N TYR A 72 5.77 5.97 5.93
CA TYR A 72 5.47 7.31 5.43
C TYR A 72 6.49 7.78 4.38
N LEU A 73 6.00 8.40 3.31
CA LEU A 73 6.80 8.81 2.15
C LEU A 73 7.24 10.29 2.19
N GLY A 74 6.88 11.03 3.24
CA GLY A 74 7.23 12.46 3.34
C GLY A 74 6.35 13.39 2.49
N ASP A 75 5.22 12.90 1.99
CA ASP A 75 4.29 13.65 1.15
C ASP A 75 3.27 14.48 1.94
N SER A 76 2.69 15.49 1.31
CA SER A 76 1.52 16.17 1.87
C SER A 76 0.27 15.35 1.59
N ILE A 77 -0.46 15.01 2.65
CA ILE A 77 -1.67 14.17 2.60
C ILE A 77 -2.89 15.04 2.89
N VAL A 78 -3.94 14.87 2.11
CA VAL A 78 -5.26 15.47 2.34
C VAL A 78 -6.30 14.36 2.42
N ILE A 79 -7.15 14.41 3.44
CA ILE A 79 -8.34 13.55 3.56
C ILE A 79 -9.57 14.44 3.46
N PHE A 80 -10.41 14.19 2.47
CA PHE A 80 -11.64 14.95 2.22
C PHE A 80 -12.81 14.40 3.05
N ASP A 81 -13.89 15.19 3.16
CA ASP A 81 -15.08 14.81 3.92
C ASP A 81 -15.78 13.55 3.39
N ASN A 82 -15.60 13.24 2.10
CA ASN A 82 -16.06 12.00 1.48
C ASN A 82 -15.18 10.78 1.80
N GLY A 83 -14.13 10.94 2.60
CA GLY A 83 -13.16 9.91 2.96
C GLY A 83 -12.08 9.65 1.91
N GLU A 84 -12.04 10.44 0.83
CA GLU A 84 -11.01 10.34 -0.20
C GLU A 84 -9.66 10.79 0.34
N LEU A 85 -8.61 10.00 0.08
CA LEU A 85 -7.24 10.32 0.44
C LEU A 85 -6.47 10.73 -0.81
N ARG A 86 -5.82 11.90 -0.75
CA ARG A 86 -4.92 12.40 -1.79
C ARG A 86 -3.51 12.63 -1.25
N SER A 87 -2.53 12.30 -2.09
CA SER A 87 -1.12 12.58 -1.88
C SER A 87 -0.64 13.68 -2.82
N SER A 88 0.29 14.50 -2.36
CA SER A 88 1.02 15.44 -3.20
C SER A 88 2.04 14.78 -4.14
N LEU A 89 2.35 13.49 -3.98
CA LEU A 89 3.26 12.74 -4.85
C LEU A 89 2.48 12.08 -5.99
N PRO A 90 2.60 12.55 -7.26
CA PRO A 90 1.75 12.06 -8.34
C PRO A 90 1.92 10.57 -8.65
N LYS A 91 3.16 10.06 -8.61
CA LYS A 91 3.43 8.62 -8.81
C LYS A 91 2.75 7.79 -7.72
N PHE A 92 2.83 8.23 -6.47
CA PHE A 92 2.22 7.54 -5.34
C PHE A 92 0.69 7.63 -5.36
N GLN A 93 0.14 8.78 -5.76
CA GLN A 93 -1.30 8.91 -6.02
C GLN A 93 -1.77 7.88 -7.05
N GLY A 94 -0.99 7.65 -8.12
CA GLY A 94 -1.27 6.59 -9.08
C GLY A 94 -1.32 5.19 -8.45
N THR A 95 -0.45 4.89 -7.48
CA THR A 95 -0.49 3.64 -6.71
C THR A 95 -1.76 3.53 -5.85
N ILE A 96 -2.15 4.60 -5.16
CA ILE A 96 -3.39 4.65 -4.36
C ILE A 96 -4.60 4.38 -5.26
N ASP A 97 -4.67 5.06 -6.40
CA ASP A 97 -5.76 4.90 -7.37
C ASP A 97 -5.81 3.46 -7.93
N ALA A 98 -4.65 2.83 -8.14
CA ALA A 98 -4.58 1.44 -8.58
C ALA A 98 -5.07 0.46 -7.51
N VAL A 99 -4.70 0.69 -6.24
CA VAL A 99 -5.19 -0.12 -5.10
C VAL A 99 -6.71 -0.05 -4.99
N LEU A 100 -7.30 1.14 -5.10
CA LEU A 100 -8.75 1.36 -4.99
C LEU A 100 -9.55 0.73 -6.14
N LYS A 101 -8.94 0.54 -7.31
CA LYS A 101 -9.60 -0.12 -8.46
C LYS A 101 -9.75 -1.64 -8.28
N VAL A 102 -9.01 -2.25 -7.36
CA VAL A 102 -9.06 -3.70 -7.11
C VAL A 102 -9.99 -3.96 -5.93
N GLU A 103 -11.17 -4.51 -6.22
CA GLU A 103 -12.21 -4.77 -5.21
C GLU A 103 -11.72 -5.62 -4.04
N ALA A 104 -10.91 -6.65 -4.30
CA ALA A 104 -10.34 -7.51 -3.27
C ALA A 104 -9.46 -6.72 -2.26
N ASN A 105 -8.70 -5.73 -2.74
CA ASN A 105 -7.89 -4.87 -1.88
C ASN A 105 -8.80 -4.01 -1.00
N VAL A 106 -9.80 -3.35 -1.60
CA VAL A 106 -10.74 -2.51 -0.87
C VAL A 106 -11.47 -3.30 0.20
N LYS A 107 -11.91 -4.52 -0.11
CA LYS A 107 -12.56 -5.42 0.85
C LYS A 107 -11.62 -5.77 2.01
N GLY A 108 -10.41 -6.23 1.72
CA GLY A 108 -9.43 -6.58 2.75
C GLY A 108 -9.04 -5.40 3.65
N LEU A 109 -8.88 -4.21 3.07
CA LEU A 109 -8.58 -2.98 3.81
C LEU A 109 -9.76 -2.56 4.71
N ASN A 110 -11.00 -2.71 4.25
CA ASN A 110 -12.20 -2.45 5.06
C ASN A 110 -12.32 -3.44 6.22
N GLU A 111 -12.09 -4.74 5.97
CA GLU A 111 -12.08 -5.75 7.03
C GLU A 111 -11.01 -5.44 8.09
N LYS A 112 -9.80 -5.05 7.65
CA LYS A 112 -8.71 -4.65 8.55
C LYS A 112 -9.07 -3.39 9.35
N ALA A 113 -9.71 -2.40 8.72
CA ALA A 113 -10.17 -1.20 9.40
C ALA A 113 -11.19 -1.52 10.51
N LEU A 114 -12.15 -2.41 10.23
CA LEU A 114 -13.13 -2.87 11.21
C LEU A 114 -12.48 -3.64 12.38
N GLN A 115 -11.55 -4.55 12.08
CA GLN A 115 -10.87 -5.37 13.08
C GLN A 115 -9.98 -4.53 14.01
N THR A 116 -9.19 -3.62 13.44
CA THR A 116 -8.22 -2.80 14.18
C THR A 116 -8.85 -1.56 14.81
N LYS A 117 -10.05 -1.18 14.37
CA LYS A 117 -10.69 0.10 14.69
C LYS A 117 -9.82 1.31 14.30
N ILE A 118 -9.01 1.16 13.27
CA ILE A 118 -8.22 2.22 12.65
C ILE A 118 -8.84 2.55 11.29
N PRO A 119 -8.94 3.83 10.87
CA PRO A 119 -9.65 4.19 9.67
C PRO A 119 -9.07 3.58 8.39
N PHE A 120 -9.96 3.35 7.42
CA PHE A 120 -9.60 2.80 6.10
C PHE A 120 -8.46 3.59 5.43
N GLN A 121 -8.45 4.91 5.54
CA GLN A 121 -7.47 5.78 4.92
C GLN A 121 -6.04 5.52 5.42
N TYR A 122 -5.87 5.19 6.71
CA TYR A 122 -4.59 4.76 7.24
C TYR A 122 -4.12 3.49 6.54
N HIS A 123 -4.96 2.44 6.55
CA HIS A 123 -4.61 1.16 5.95
C HIS A 123 -4.34 1.28 4.45
N LEU A 124 -5.15 2.07 3.74
CA LEU A 124 -4.96 2.38 2.32
C LEU A 124 -3.59 3.02 2.08
N TYR A 125 -3.22 4.04 2.89
CA TYR A 125 -1.94 4.71 2.75
C TYR A 125 -0.79 3.72 2.99
N ILE A 126 -0.78 3.03 4.12
CA ILE A 126 0.31 2.10 4.50
C ILE A 126 0.47 1.01 3.44
N PHE A 127 -0.63 0.40 3.01
CA PHE A 127 -0.60 -0.65 1.99
C PHE A 127 -0.09 -0.12 0.64
N SER A 128 -0.58 1.04 0.21
CA SER A 128 -0.12 1.66 -1.04
C SER A 128 1.36 2.03 -0.95
N ALA A 129 1.81 2.53 0.19
CA ALA A 129 3.19 2.98 0.40
C ALA A 129 4.16 1.79 0.39
N THR A 130 3.76 0.64 0.94
CA THR A 130 4.51 -0.61 0.82
C THR A 130 4.66 -1.02 -0.66
N ILE A 131 3.56 -1.07 -1.42
CA ILE A 131 3.61 -1.39 -2.86
C ILE A 131 4.49 -0.41 -3.62
N TYR A 132 4.35 0.90 -3.34
CA TYR A 132 5.15 1.93 -3.98
C TYR A 132 6.65 1.72 -3.71
N ARG A 133 7.04 1.45 -2.46
CA ARG A 133 8.44 1.18 -2.11
C ARG A 133 8.97 -0.08 -2.78
N GLU A 134 8.17 -1.14 -2.91
CA GLU A 134 8.58 -2.36 -3.62
C GLU A 134 8.74 -2.12 -5.12
N GLN A 135 7.83 -1.39 -5.75
CA GLN A 135 7.87 -1.09 -7.18
C GLN A 135 9.01 -0.13 -7.56
N TYR A 136 9.34 0.82 -6.68
CA TYR A 136 10.32 1.89 -6.94
C TYR A 136 11.53 1.83 -6.00
N ALA A 137 11.85 0.66 -5.42
CA ALA A 137 12.92 0.48 -4.45
C ALA A 137 14.27 1.03 -4.95
N GLU A 138 14.59 0.83 -6.22
CA GLU A 138 15.83 1.29 -6.85
C GLU A 138 15.89 2.82 -6.99
N GLU A 139 14.76 3.48 -7.32
CA GLU A 139 14.69 4.94 -7.40
C GLU A 139 14.85 5.58 -6.02
N PHE A 140 14.30 4.95 -4.98
CA PHE A 140 14.37 5.45 -3.61
C PHE A 140 15.81 5.39 -3.05
N ILE A 141 16.53 4.29 -3.30
CA ILE A 141 17.95 4.15 -2.90
C ILE A 141 18.82 5.22 -3.58
N LYS A 142 18.54 5.54 -4.85
CA LYS A 142 19.30 6.55 -5.60
C LYS A 142 19.09 7.95 -5.02
N THR A 143 17.84 8.30 -4.69
CA THR A 143 17.49 9.62 -4.14
C THR A 143 18.11 9.86 -2.75
N VAL A 144 18.21 8.82 -1.92
CA VAL A 144 18.89 8.90 -0.60
C VAL A 144 20.40 9.04 -0.76
N LYS A 145 21.03 8.36 -1.72
CA LYS A 145 22.46 8.52 -2.01
C LYS A 145 22.80 9.94 -2.49
N ASP A 146 22.02 10.48 -3.41
CA ASP A 146 22.28 11.79 -4.01
C ASP A 146 22.04 12.95 -3.01
N SER A 147 21.09 12.80 -2.09
CA SER A 147 20.85 13.76 -1.00
C SER A 147 21.89 13.70 0.13
N THR A 148 22.55 12.55 0.31
CA THR A 148 23.61 12.39 1.33
C THR A 148 24.98 12.86 0.83
N THR A 149 25.21 12.85 -0.49
CA THR A 149 26.47 13.37 -1.10
C THR A 149 26.44 14.86 -1.38
N ALA A 150 25.30 15.52 -1.19
CA ALA A 150 25.14 16.97 -1.36
C ALA A 150 25.39 17.79 -0.07
N LYS A 151 26.02 17.20 0.96
CA LYS A 151 26.44 17.88 2.19
C LYS A 151 27.95 17.90 2.33
#